data_AF-A0A7K3WXK6-F1
#
_entry.id   AF-A0A7K3WXK6-F1
#
_cell.length_a   1.000
_cell.length_b   1.000
_cell.length_c   1.000
_cell.angle_alpha   90.00
_cell.angle_beta   90.00
_cell.angle_gamma   90.00
#
_symmetry.space_group_name_H-M   'P 1'
#
loop_
_entity.id
_entity.type
_entity.pdbx_description
1 polymer ?
#
loop_
_entity_poly.entity_id
_entity_poly.type
_entity_poly.pdbx_seq_one_letter_code
_entity_poly.pdbx_strand_id
1 'polypeptide(L)'
;MQLLEHFKELTVHPKNAEELKGLILQLAVQGKLTKKWRALRQAQGTPIESASVLLEKIATEKAELVRKKKIKKETPLPIITEGEIPYELPKGWRWCRMGEIIKISSGNGLTSANMDKSGNVPVYGGNGITGHHNIGNINKRTIVIGRVGYYCGSIHLTEEVAWVTDNAFVTHYSKSNIDRDFLVWLLKGTNLKKDENATAQPVISGRKVYPIIIALPPLEEQSAIVSIINQLFKEVEHLEHQTKVRIQLKEDFITSALQQLATGDTATEWNFLQEHFKTFFTEKAGVKKLRESILQLAVHGKLTTHWRSENPDVESAAILLGKIKAEKARLVKNKKIKKEKPLPKITEGEIPYELPEGWVWCRLGETLLYSDSGKSPNCVKRPVVDQEWGVLTTTSIQQNKFVETANKVLPLNLEINPQQIVEVGDILITRAGPINRTGIACKVDEINFNLILSDKTIRLKYIENSIFPDFFVSALNSAAIRELLLGKMIGMASSQVNISQNNIKGICFPLPPLEEQKVIISKVNTLMALCVTLEKEIKQNTRLVQQLMQSCLREVFEGEERNEIEEEIRMAAEPESEYRAHGSIKNKN
;
A
#
# COMPACT_ATOMS: atom_id res chain seq x y z
N MET A 1 -28.68 -1.41 17.65
CA MET A 1 -27.23 -1.32 17.90
C MET A 1 -26.72 -0.53 16.71
N GLN A 2 -26.57 0.78 16.87
CA GLN A 2 -26.32 1.74 15.77
C GLN A 2 -25.07 1.38 14.95
N LEU A 3 -24.14 0.61 15.52
CA LEU A 3 -22.98 0.04 14.82
C LEU A 3 -23.35 -0.77 13.55
N LEU A 4 -24.50 -1.46 13.55
CA LEU A 4 -24.98 -2.21 12.38
C LEU A 4 -25.57 -1.31 11.28
N GLU A 5 -26.07 -0.14 11.66
CA GLU A 5 -26.69 0.82 10.72
C GLU A 5 -25.60 1.56 9.92
N HIS A 6 -24.45 1.84 10.53
CA HIS A 6 -23.28 2.45 9.87
C HIS A 6 -22.29 1.44 9.26
N PHE A 7 -22.58 0.14 9.36
CA PHE A 7 -21.70 -0.98 9.00
C PHE A 7 -21.37 -1.06 7.50
N LYS A 8 -22.32 -0.67 6.64
CA LYS A 8 -22.12 -0.58 5.17
C LYS A 8 -21.14 0.53 4.78
N GLU A 9 -21.06 1.60 5.56
CA GLU A 9 -20.23 2.77 5.28
C GLU A 9 -18.79 2.57 5.77
N LEU A 10 -18.62 1.79 6.84
CA LEU A 10 -17.32 1.49 7.46
C LEU A 10 -16.47 0.44 6.72
N THR A 11 -17.08 -0.38 5.86
CA THR A 11 -16.42 -1.51 5.16
C THR A 11 -15.92 -1.19 3.75
N VAL A 12 -15.86 0.11 3.40
CA VAL A 12 -15.39 0.59 2.09
C VAL A 12 -13.91 0.24 1.82
N HIS A 13 -13.10 -0.02 2.86
CA HIS A 13 -11.71 -0.41 2.73
C HIS A 13 -11.41 -1.77 3.39
N PRO A 14 -10.61 -2.67 2.75
CA PRO A 14 -10.29 -3.99 3.30
C PRO A 14 -9.60 -3.97 4.67
N LYS A 15 -8.79 -2.94 4.97
CA LYS A 15 -8.12 -2.79 6.28
C LYS A 15 -9.12 -2.63 7.43
N ASN A 16 -10.30 -2.06 7.16
CA ASN A 16 -11.31 -1.80 8.19
C ASN A 16 -11.99 -3.11 8.65
N ALA A 17 -11.95 -4.19 7.85
CA ALA A 17 -12.57 -5.46 8.21
C ALA A 17 -11.87 -6.15 9.39
N GLU A 18 -10.54 -6.12 9.45
CA GLU A 18 -9.77 -6.75 10.53
C GLU A 18 -9.90 -5.97 11.85
N GLU A 19 -9.81 -4.63 11.77
CA GLU A 19 -10.04 -3.73 12.92
C GLU A 19 -11.45 -3.94 13.50
N LEU A 20 -12.45 -4.11 12.63
CA LEU A 20 -13.83 -4.36 13.01
C LEU A 20 -14.01 -5.74 13.68
N LYS A 21 -13.36 -6.80 13.17
CA LYS A 21 -13.33 -8.11 13.84
C LYS A 21 -12.72 -7.98 15.24
N GLY A 22 -11.66 -7.20 15.40
CA GLY A 22 -11.06 -6.88 16.71
C GLY A 22 -12.05 -6.20 17.67
N LEU A 23 -12.75 -5.17 17.21
CA LEU A 23 -13.75 -4.46 18.01
C LEU A 23 -14.91 -5.36 18.45
N ILE A 24 -15.41 -6.21 17.55
CA ILE A 24 -16.47 -7.18 17.87
C ILE A 24 -16.02 -8.11 19.01
N LEU A 25 -14.78 -8.60 18.96
CA LEU A 25 -14.23 -9.45 20.03
C LEU A 25 -14.08 -8.69 21.35
N GLN A 26 -13.65 -7.42 21.32
CA GLN A 26 -13.55 -6.59 22.52
C GLN A 26 -14.92 -6.38 23.18
N LEU A 27 -15.95 -6.05 22.39
CA LEU A 27 -17.32 -5.89 22.89
C LEU A 27 -17.90 -7.20 23.43
N ALA A 28 -17.48 -8.34 22.87
CA ALA A 28 -17.88 -9.66 23.33
C ALA A 28 -17.33 -9.95 24.74
N VAL A 29 -16.03 -9.72 24.96
CA VAL A 29 -15.39 -9.99 26.26
C VAL A 29 -15.84 -9.02 27.35
N GLN A 30 -16.31 -7.83 26.98
CA GLN A 30 -16.94 -6.87 27.91
C GLN A 30 -18.41 -7.19 28.23
N GLY A 31 -18.99 -8.24 27.61
CA GLY A 31 -20.40 -8.59 27.79
C GLY A 31 -21.38 -7.55 27.23
N LYS A 32 -20.91 -6.64 26.37
CA LYS A 32 -21.74 -5.60 25.74
C LYS A 32 -22.61 -6.18 24.63
N LEU A 33 -22.13 -7.21 23.91
CA LEU A 33 -22.90 -7.87 22.83
C LEU A 33 -24.18 -8.57 23.33
N THR A 34 -24.20 -9.06 24.56
CA THR A 34 -25.32 -9.83 25.13
C THR A 34 -26.24 -9.01 26.04
N LYS A 35 -26.09 -7.68 26.12
CA LYS A 35 -26.92 -6.80 26.97
C LYS A 35 -28.43 -7.02 26.79
N LYS A 36 -28.89 -7.10 25.53
CA LYS A 36 -30.30 -7.39 25.20
C LYS A 36 -30.72 -8.81 25.57
N TRP A 37 -29.85 -9.78 25.31
CA TRP A 37 -30.10 -11.19 25.63
C TRP A 37 -30.31 -11.38 27.15
N ARG A 38 -29.47 -10.74 27.97
CA ARG A 38 -29.62 -10.74 29.45
C ARG A 38 -30.94 -10.13 29.90
N ALA A 39 -31.33 -8.98 29.35
CA ALA A 39 -32.58 -8.31 29.71
C ALA A 39 -33.82 -9.17 29.40
N LEU A 40 -33.83 -9.86 28.25
CA LEU A 40 -34.91 -10.76 27.86
C LEU A 40 -35.03 -11.97 28.80
N ARG A 41 -33.90 -12.61 29.15
CA ARG A 41 -33.90 -13.74 30.09
C ARG A 41 -34.35 -13.36 31.50
N GLN A 42 -33.94 -12.17 31.96
CA GLN A 42 -34.40 -11.63 33.23
C GLN A 42 -35.91 -11.37 33.24
N ALA A 43 -36.46 -10.81 32.16
CA ALA A 43 -37.90 -10.60 32.01
C ALA A 43 -38.70 -11.92 31.95
N GLN A 44 -38.09 -12.98 31.42
CA GLN A 44 -38.67 -14.32 31.35
C GLN A 44 -38.54 -15.13 32.66
N GLY A 45 -37.91 -14.57 33.70
CA GLY A 45 -37.72 -15.25 34.98
C GLY A 45 -36.89 -16.53 34.91
N THR A 46 -36.08 -16.72 33.85
CA THR A 46 -35.26 -17.91 33.68
C THR A 46 -33.95 -17.74 34.47
N PRO A 47 -33.70 -18.51 35.53
CA PRO A 47 -32.47 -18.39 36.31
C PRO A 47 -31.27 -18.81 35.46
N ILE A 48 -30.27 -17.94 35.38
CA ILE A 48 -28.98 -18.23 34.71
C ILE A 48 -27.97 -18.54 35.81
N GLU A 49 -27.29 -19.69 35.69
CA GLU A 49 -26.22 -20.08 36.59
C GLU A 49 -25.06 -19.06 36.53
N SER A 50 -24.64 -18.53 37.67
CA SER A 50 -23.56 -17.54 37.69
C SER A 50 -22.20 -18.13 37.33
N ALA A 51 -21.29 -17.30 36.81
CA ALA A 51 -19.91 -17.70 36.52
C ALA A 51 -19.14 -18.16 37.76
N SER A 52 -19.53 -17.73 38.97
CA SER A 52 -18.97 -18.24 40.23
C SER A 52 -19.19 -19.74 40.38
N VAL A 53 -20.39 -20.22 40.05
CA VAL A 53 -20.72 -21.65 40.14
C VAL A 53 -19.92 -22.44 39.11
N LEU A 54 -19.68 -21.88 37.93
CA LEU A 54 -18.81 -22.51 36.92
C LEU A 54 -17.37 -22.65 37.42
N LEU A 55 -16.79 -21.61 38.02
CA LEU A 55 -15.44 -21.67 38.56
C LEU A 55 -15.31 -22.72 39.67
N GLU A 56 -16.32 -22.84 40.53
CA GLU A 56 -16.37 -23.88 41.57
C GLU A 56 -16.39 -25.28 40.94
N LYS A 57 -17.27 -25.52 39.94
CA LYS A 57 -17.31 -26.80 39.22
C LYS A 57 -15.98 -27.14 38.56
N ILE A 58 -15.33 -26.16 37.91
CA ILE A 58 -14.02 -26.34 37.28
C ILE A 58 -12.95 -26.66 38.33
N ALA A 59 -12.96 -25.96 39.47
CA ALA A 59 -12.03 -26.22 40.56
C ALA A 59 -12.22 -27.63 41.15
N THR A 60 -13.46 -28.08 41.34
CA THR A 60 -13.78 -29.44 41.80
C THR A 60 -13.28 -30.49 40.80
N GLU A 61 -13.56 -30.30 39.50
CA GLU A 61 -13.09 -31.22 38.45
C GLU A 61 -11.55 -31.30 38.42
N LYS A 62 -10.87 -30.16 38.50
CA LYS A 62 -9.40 -30.10 38.59
C LYS A 62 -8.88 -30.83 39.83
N ALA A 63 -9.49 -30.61 40.99
CA ALA A 63 -9.10 -31.30 42.24
C ALA A 63 -9.25 -32.83 42.12
N GLU A 64 -10.30 -33.31 41.47
CA GLU A 64 -10.46 -34.73 41.19
C GLU A 64 -9.38 -35.28 40.27
N LEU A 65 -9.04 -34.55 39.20
CA LEU A 65 -7.98 -34.96 38.27
C LEU A 65 -6.61 -35.01 38.95
N VAL A 66 -6.34 -34.08 39.88
CA VAL A 66 -5.15 -34.12 40.75
C VAL A 66 -5.18 -35.37 41.65
N ARG A 67 -6.30 -35.63 42.33
CA ARG A 67 -6.48 -36.83 43.17
C ARG A 67 -6.26 -38.12 42.39
N LYS A 68 -6.74 -38.17 41.14
CA LYS A 68 -6.57 -39.29 40.20
C LYS A 68 -5.17 -39.33 39.54
N LYS A 69 -4.23 -38.46 39.94
CA LYS A 69 -2.87 -38.31 39.38
C LYS A 69 -2.83 -38.08 37.86
N LYS A 70 -3.93 -37.60 37.26
CA LYS A 70 -4.00 -37.28 35.83
C LYS A 70 -3.34 -35.94 35.51
N ILE A 71 -3.30 -35.03 36.50
CA ILE A 71 -2.60 -33.76 36.41
C ILE A 71 -1.83 -33.48 37.71
N LYS A 72 -0.73 -32.71 37.63
CA LYS A 72 0.02 -32.26 38.82
C LYS A 72 -0.73 -31.15 39.55
N LYS A 73 -0.57 -31.09 40.87
CA LYS A 73 -1.05 -29.98 41.72
C LYS A 73 -0.38 -28.67 41.26
N GLU A 74 -1.19 -27.64 41.08
CA GLU A 74 -0.73 -26.34 40.57
C GLU A 74 -0.31 -25.42 41.70
N THR A 75 0.60 -24.51 41.39
CA THR A 75 0.94 -23.39 42.27
C THR A 75 -0.25 -22.42 42.33
N PRO A 76 -0.55 -21.84 43.50
CA PRO A 76 -1.58 -20.80 43.61
C PRO A 76 -1.31 -19.66 42.63
N LEU A 77 -2.36 -19.20 41.95
CA LEU A 77 -2.29 -18.01 41.09
C LEU A 77 -2.41 -16.74 41.94
N PRO A 78 -1.85 -15.60 41.49
CA PRO A 78 -2.02 -14.33 42.19
C PRO A 78 -3.49 -13.95 42.32
N ILE A 79 -3.86 -13.45 43.49
CA ILE A 79 -5.19 -12.87 43.74
C ILE A 79 -5.38 -11.69 42.79
N ILE A 80 -6.60 -11.51 42.27
CA ILE A 80 -6.94 -10.35 41.44
C ILE A 80 -7.12 -9.16 42.38
N THR A 81 -6.38 -8.08 42.13
CA THR A 81 -6.46 -6.84 42.91
C THR A 81 -7.34 -5.80 42.19
N GLU A 82 -7.86 -4.80 42.93
CA GLU A 82 -8.74 -3.76 42.36
C GLU A 82 -8.08 -2.99 41.20
N GLY A 83 -6.78 -2.71 41.30
CA GLY A 83 -6.02 -2.02 40.24
C GLY A 83 -5.80 -2.84 38.96
N GLU A 84 -6.18 -4.12 38.95
CA GLU A 84 -6.13 -4.95 37.74
C GLU A 84 -7.50 -5.13 37.07
N ILE A 85 -8.58 -4.58 37.66
CA ILE A 85 -9.93 -4.68 37.12
C ILE A 85 -10.11 -3.58 36.07
N PRO A 86 -10.26 -3.92 34.78
CA PRO A 86 -10.27 -2.91 33.71
C PRO A 86 -11.64 -2.23 33.52
N TYR A 87 -12.73 -2.86 33.94
CA TYR A 87 -14.09 -2.35 33.79
C TYR A 87 -15.09 -3.14 34.65
N GLU A 88 -16.28 -2.58 34.86
CA GLU A 88 -17.38 -3.23 35.55
C GLU A 88 -17.98 -4.38 34.73
N LEU A 89 -18.20 -5.53 35.39
CA LEU A 89 -18.77 -6.70 34.74
C LEU A 89 -20.30 -6.74 34.83
N PRO A 90 -20.96 -7.34 33.82
CA PRO A 90 -22.37 -7.68 33.93
C PRO A 90 -22.70 -8.54 35.16
N LYS A 91 -23.93 -8.38 35.68
CA LYS A 91 -24.45 -9.26 36.73
C LYS A 91 -24.33 -10.74 36.32
N GLY A 92 -23.74 -11.53 37.19
CA GLY A 92 -23.55 -12.98 37.00
C GLY A 92 -22.23 -13.37 36.35
N TRP A 93 -21.45 -12.41 35.83
CA TRP A 93 -20.09 -12.64 35.36
C TRP A 93 -19.09 -12.55 36.50
N ARG A 94 -17.88 -13.06 36.26
CA ARG A 94 -16.79 -13.01 37.24
C ARG A 94 -15.43 -12.84 36.60
N TRP A 95 -14.59 -11.99 37.19
CA TRP A 95 -13.18 -11.93 36.88
C TRP A 95 -12.48 -13.20 37.39
N CYS A 96 -11.69 -13.83 36.55
CA CYS A 96 -10.82 -14.94 36.91
C CYS A 96 -9.51 -14.88 36.14
N ARG A 97 -8.50 -15.62 36.61
CA ARG A 97 -7.23 -15.81 35.91
C ARG A 97 -7.42 -16.89 34.85
N MET A 98 -6.80 -16.72 33.69
CA MET A 98 -6.83 -17.69 32.59
C MET A 98 -6.42 -19.10 33.06
N GLY A 99 -5.44 -19.21 33.95
CA GLY A 99 -5.02 -20.50 34.54
C GLY A 99 -6.09 -21.20 35.38
N GLU A 100 -7.13 -20.50 35.84
CA GLU A 100 -8.26 -21.12 36.54
C GLU A 100 -9.15 -21.93 35.58
N ILE A 101 -9.24 -21.52 34.31
CA ILE A 101 -10.11 -22.18 33.32
C ILE A 101 -9.39 -23.09 32.33
N ILE A 102 -8.11 -22.83 32.04
CA ILE A 102 -7.32 -23.63 31.10
C ILE A 102 -6.04 -24.19 31.72
N LYS A 103 -5.51 -25.23 31.09
CA LYS A 103 -4.16 -25.77 31.31
C LYS A 103 -3.51 -26.00 29.95
N ILE A 104 -2.23 -25.67 29.82
CA ILE A 104 -1.49 -25.88 28.57
C ILE A 104 -0.40 -26.93 28.73
N SER A 105 -0.21 -27.76 27.70
CA SER A 105 0.90 -28.71 27.60
C SER A 105 1.56 -28.60 26.22
N SER A 106 2.88 -28.76 26.14
CA SER A 106 3.56 -28.78 24.84
C SER A 106 3.15 -29.99 24.02
N GLY A 107 3.10 -29.83 22.70
CA GLY A 107 2.98 -30.95 21.77
C GLY A 107 4.26 -31.79 21.68
N ASN A 108 4.32 -32.67 20.68
CA ASN A 108 5.44 -33.59 20.47
C ASN A 108 6.30 -33.11 19.30
N GLY A 109 7.61 -32.98 19.52
CA GLY A 109 8.54 -32.54 18.48
C GLY A 109 8.44 -33.38 17.21
N LEU A 110 8.29 -32.70 16.07
CA LEU A 110 8.34 -33.29 14.73
C LEU A 110 9.08 -32.33 13.81
N THR A 111 10.25 -32.75 13.34
CA THR A 111 11.09 -31.95 12.45
C THR A 111 10.57 -32.03 11.03
N SER A 112 10.83 -31.00 10.20
CA SER A 112 10.38 -30.97 8.81
C SER A 112 10.91 -32.13 7.96
N ALA A 113 12.07 -32.70 8.31
CA ALA A 113 12.64 -33.87 7.65
C ALA A 113 11.84 -35.16 7.92
N ASN A 114 11.14 -35.22 9.06
CA ASN A 114 10.32 -36.36 9.47
C ASN A 114 8.84 -36.18 9.11
N MET A 115 8.46 -35.02 8.54
CA MET A 115 7.11 -34.79 8.03
C MET A 115 6.93 -35.56 6.72
N ASP A 116 5.71 -36.06 6.50
CA ASP A 116 5.35 -36.74 5.27
C ASP A 116 4.47 -35.81 4.43
N LYS A 117 5.08 -35.18 3.42
CA LYS A 117 4.39 -34.22 2.55
C LYS A 117 3.25 -34.84 1.72
N SER A 118 3.22 -36.17 1.60
CA SER A 118 2.15 -36.90 0.93
C SER A 118 1.00 -37.31 1.87
N GLY A 119 1.19 -37.15 3.19
CA GLY A 119 0.17 -37.44 4.18
C GLY A 119 -0.95 -36.40 4.23
N ASN A 120 -2.10 -36.80 4.77
CA ASN A 120 -3.29 -35.95 4.88
C ASN A 120 -3.53 -35.40 6.30
N VAL A 121 -2.70 -35.76 7.28
CA VAL A 121 -2.86 -35.28 8.67
C VAL A 121 -2.14 -33.93 8.83
N PRO A 122 -2.84 -32.84 9.16
CA PRO A 122 -2.21 -31.53 9.33
C PRO A 122 -1.30 -31.49 10.57
N VAL A 123 -0.10 -30.93 10.38
CA VAL A 123 0.89 -30.70 11.44
C VAL A 123 0.81 -29.24 11.88
N TYR A 124 0.43 -28.98 13.13
CA TYR A 124 0.35 -27.65 13.74
C TYR A 124 1.62 -27.30 14.51
N GLY A 125 2.16 -26.10 14.25
CA GLY A 125 3.27 -25.49 14.98
C GLY A 125 2.96 -24.08 15.45
N GLY A 126 4.01 -23.26 15.59
CA GLY A 126 3.90 -21.91 16.15
C GLY A 126 3.05 -20.91 15.34
N ASN A 127 2.75 -21.21 14.07
CA ASN A 127 1.97 -20.36 13.16
C ASN A 127 0.82 -21.14 12.47
N GLY A 128 0.20 -22.10 13.16
CA GLY A 128 -0.82 -22.96 12.55
C GLY A 128 -0.21 -24.12 11.77
N ILE A 129 -0.78 -24.48 10.62
CA ILE A 129 -0.35 -25.65 9.84
C ILE A 129 1.04 -25.38 9.23
N THR A 130 2.03 -26.19 9.61
CA THR A 130 3.41 -26.12 9.13
C THR A 130 3.78 -27.22 8.12
N GLY A 131 2.89 -28.20 7.92
CA GLY A 131 3.10 -29.32 7.02
C GLY A 131 2.03 -30.38 7.21
N HIS A 132 2.25 -31.54 6.60
CA HIS A 132 1.39 -32.71 6.76
C HIS A 132 2.21 -33.94 7.17
N HIS A 133 1.51 -34.93 7.71
CA HIS A 133 2.06 -36.22 8.07
C HIS A 133 1.01 -37.32 7.88
N ASN A 134 1.37 -38.56 8.13
CA ASN A 134 0.47 -39.71 8.08
C ASN A 134 -0.14 -40.05 9.44
N ILE A 135 0.49 -39.61 10.53
CA ILE A 135 0.08 -39.90 11.92
C ILE A 135 -0.24 -38.58 12.63
N GLY A 136 -1.28 -38.59 13.48
CA GLY A 136 -1.60 -37.52 14.42
C GLY A 136 -1.31 -37.91 15.86
N ASN A 137 -0.90 -36.96 16.71
CA ASN A 137 -0.78 -37.14 18.16
C ASN A 137 -2.02 -36.63 18.92
N ILE A 138 -3.00 -36.07 18.19
CA ILE A 138 -4.30 -35.63 18.69
C ILE A 138 -5.38 -36.25 17.80
N ASN A 139 -6.46 -36.73 18.42
CA ASN A 139 -7.60 -37.41 17.79
C ASN A 139 -8.95 -36.75 18.12
N LYS A 140 -8.92 -35.47 18.47
CA LYS A 140 -10.10 -34.63 18.71
C LYS A 140 -9.77 -33.19 18.36
N ARG A 141 -10.76 -32.42 17.90
CA ARG A 141 -10.57 -30.97 17.70
C ARG A 141 -10.10 -30.31 18.99
N THR A 142 -8.96 -29.65 18.92
CA THR A 142 -8.23 -29.15 20.07
C THR A 142 -7.78 -27.73 19.83
N ILE A 143 -7.89 -26.88 20.86
CA ILE A 143 -7.40 -25.50 20.79
C ILE A 143 -5.89 -25.53 20.95
N VAL A 144 -5.19 -24.90 20.02
CA VAL A 144 -3.73 -24.84 19.95
C VAL A 144 -3.27 -23.38 20.01
N ILE A 145 -2.28 -23.12 20.86
CA ILE A 145 -1.67 -21.79 21.02
C ILE A 145 -0.23 -21.85 20.52
N GLY A 146 0.16 -21.01 19.56
CA GLY A 146 1.52 -20.92 19.07
C GLY A 146 2.49 -20.57 20.19
N ARG A 147 3.54 -21.37 20.40
CA ARG A 147 4.46 -21.22 21.54
C ARG A 147 5.74 -20.48 21.17
N VAL A 148 6.33 -20.83 20.03
CA VAL A 148 7.68 -20.42 19.62
C VAL A 148 7.63 -19.79 18.23
N GLY A 149 8.37 -18.68 18.04
CA GLY A 149 8.55 -18.01 16.75
C GLY A 149 7.73 -16.74 16.60
N TYR A 150 7.94 -16.03 15.49
CA TYR A 150 7.34 -14.71 15.20
C TYR A 150 5.82 -14.64 15.41
N TYR A 151 5.11 -15.75 15.21
CA TYR A 151 3.66 -15.84 15.37
C TYR A 151 3.21 -16.39 16.72
N CYS A 152 4.08 -16.45 17.74
CA CYS A 152 3.72 -16.91 19.08
C CYS A 152 2.47 -16.20 19.61
N GLY A 153 1.60 -16.93 20.30
CA GLY A 153 0.29 -16.44 20.74
C GLY A 153 -0.83 -16.59 19.69
N SER A 154 -0.55 -17.10 18.48
CA SER A 154 -1.61 -17.41 17.51
C SER A 154 -2.53 -18.53 18.00
N ILE A 155 -3.83 -18.39 17.78
CA ILE A 155 -4.86 -19.34 18.25
C ILE A 155 -5.44 -20.11 17.06
N HIS A 156 -5.35 -21.43 17.11
CA HIS A 156 -5.85 -22.33 16.09
C HIS A 156 -6.77 -23.39 16.71
N LEU A 157 -7.78 -23.82 15.95
CA LEU A 157 -8.56 -25.02 16.27
C LEU A 157 -8.13 -26.11 15.29
N THR A 158 -7.67 -27.25 15.80
CA THR A 158 -7.24 -28.36 14.93
C THR A 158 -8.40 -29.05 14.26
N GLU A 159 -8.11 -29.74 13.15
CA GLU A 159 -8.92 -30.87 12.68
C GLU A 159 -9.01 -31.97 13.76
N GLU A 160 -9.87 -32.97 13.53
CA GLU A 160 -10.06 -34.07 14.48
C GLU A 160 -8.78 -34.89 14.65
N VAL A 161 -8.13 -35.25 13.55
CA VAL A 161 -6.83 -35.92 13.58
C VAL A 161 -5.77 -34.89 13.17
N ALA A 162 -4.83 -34.61 14.07
CA ALA A 162 -3.78 -33.63 13.82
C ALA A 162 -2.51 -34.00 14.59
N TRP A 163 -1.36 -33.52 14.11
CA TRP A 163 -0.12 -33.53 14.87
C TRP A 163 0.18 -32.14 15.43
N VAL A 164 0.26 -31.98 16.74
CA VAL A 164 0.69 -30.73 17.38
C VAL A 164 2.14 -30.85 17.82
N THR A 165 2.99 -29.96 17.31
CA THR A 165 4.43 -29.93 17.62
C THR A 165 4.74 -29.31 18.98
N ASP A 166 5.97 -29.48 19.47
CA ASP A 166 6.49 -28.86 20.69
C ASP A 166 6.61 -27.31 20.62
N ASN A 167 6.56 -26.77 19.39
CA ASN A 167 6.45 -25.35 19.08
C ASN A 167 5.04 -24.78 19.27
N ALA A 168 4.09 -25.60 19.72
CA ALA A 168 2.74 -25.17 20.07
C ALA A 168 2.28 -25.80 21.38
N PHE A 169 1.31 -25.16 22.01
CA PHE A 169 0.63 -25.64 23.20
C PHE A 169 -0.71 -26.27 22.84
N VAL A 170 -0.97 -27.44 23.40
CA VAL A 170 -2.28 -28.07 23.49
C VAL A 170 -3.01 -27.51 24.71
N THR A 171 -4.19 -26.93 24.49
CA THR A 171 -5.02 -26.35 25.55
C THR A 171 -6.05 -27.35 26.06
N HIS A 172 -6.08 -27.54 27.37
CA HIS A 172 -7.01 -28.38 28.12
C HIS A 172 -7.94 -27.51 28.96
N TYR A 173 -9.23 -27.83 28.98
CA TYR A 173 -10.26 -27.10 29.71
C TYR A 173 -11.44 -28.04 30.02
N SER A 174 -12.32 -27.61 30.93
CA SER A 174 -13.53 -28.36 31.28
C SER A 174 -14.58 -28.22 30.18
N LYS A 175 -14.80 -29.28 29.40
CA LYS A 175 -15.74 -29.27 28.26
C LYS A 175 -17.21 -29.13 28.67
N SER A 176 -17.55 -29.47 29.92
CA SER A 176 -18.91 -29.35 30.45
C SER A 176 -19.22 -27.95 30.99
N ASN A 177 -18.18 -27.15 31.30
CA ASN A 177 -18.33 -25.87 31.98
C ASN A 177 -17.83 -24.68 31.14
N ILE A 178 -17.15 -24.95 30.01
CA ILE A 178 -16.63 -23.93 29.10
C ILE A 178 -16.99 -24.33 27.66
N ASP A 179 -17.69 -23.42 26.97
CA ASP A 179 -17.94 -23.54 25.54
C ASP A 179 -16.61 -23.38 24.78
N ARG A 180 -16.32 -24.34 23.90
CA ARG A 180 -15.08 -24.39 23.13
C ARG A 180 -14.90 -23.15 22.26
N ASP A 181 -15.94 -22.77 21.54
CA ASP A 181 -15.87 -21.72 20.54
C ASP A 181 -15.78 -20.35 21.21
N PHE A 182 -16.46 -20.19 22.36
CA PHE A 182 -16.26 -19.05 23.26
C PHE A 182 -14.80 -18.95 23.69
N LEU A 183 -14.19 -20.04 24.15
CA LEU A 183 -12.79 -20.05 24.59
C LEU A 183 -11.83 -19.70 23.44
N VAL A 184 -12.10 -20.16 22.21
CA VAL A 184 -11.33 -19.75 21.02
C VAL A 184 -11.41 -18.24 20.82
N TRP A 185 -12.60 -17.66 20.87
CA TRP A 185 -12.79 -16.22 20.67
C TRP A 185 -12.19 -15.38 21.80
N LEU A 186 -12.33 -15.84 23.04
CA LEU A 186 -11.71 -15.22 24.21
C LEU A 186 -10.18 -15.16 24.06
N LEU A 187 -9.54 -16.28 23.69
CA LEU A 187 -8.09 -16.34 23.50
C LEU A 187 -7.61 -15.48 22.32
N LYS A 188 -8.43 -15.32 21.27
CA LYS A 188 -8.13 -14.42 20.16
C LYS A 188 -8.26 -12.95 20.59
N GLY A 189 -9.26 -12.62 21.42
CA GLY A 189 -9.52 -11.27 21.92
C GLY A 189 -8.51 -10.79 22.96
N THR A 190 -7.88 -11.69 23.73
CA THR A 190 -6.84 -11.31 24.72
C THR A 190 -5.51 -10.88 24.08
N ASN A 191 -5.34 -11.03 22.77
CA ASN A 191 -4.17 -10.64 21.99
C ASN A 191 -2.84 -11.03 22.66
N LEU A 192 -2.60 -12.34 22.80
CA LEU A 192 -1.40 -12.92 23.43
C LEU A 192 -0.06 -12.54 22.76
N LYS A 193 -0.09 -11.77 21.67
CA LYS A 193 1.09 -11.27 20.94
C LYS A 193 1.69 -9.98 21.53
N LYS A 194 0.96 -9.21 22.34
CA LYS A 194 1.24 -7.78 22.61
C LYS A 194 2.46 -7.44 23.51
N ASP A 195 3.35 -8.39 23.81
CA ASP A 195 4.57 -8.16 24.62
C ASP A 195 5.84 -8.49 23.81
N GLU A 196 6.21 -7.60 22.89
CA GLU A 196 7.41 -7.72 22.05
C GLU A 196 8.65 -7.17 22.78
N ASN A 197 9.29 -7.99 23.62
CA ASN A 197 10.72 -7.84 23.81
C ASN A 197 11.42 -8.31 22.53
N ALA A 198 11.97 -7.33 21.79
CA ALA A 198 12.69 -7.45 20.52
C ALA A 198 13.82 -8.50 20.55
N THR A 199 13.46 -9.76 20.35
CA THR A 199 14.39 -10.88 20.14
C THR A 199 13.97 -11.63 18.88
N ALA A 200 14.93 -12.16 18.13
CA ALA A 200 14.69 -12.77 16.82
C ALA A 200 13.72 -13.99 16.84
N GLN A 201 13.46 -14.58 18.00
CA GLN A 201 12.52 -15.69 18.17
C GLN A 201 11.77 -15.59 19.51
N PRO A 202 10.58 -14.98 19.55
CA PRO A 202 9.80 -14.84 20.77
C PRO A 202 9.21 -16.18 21.22
N VAL A 203 9.05 -16.34 22.54
CA VAL A 203 8.51 -17.55 23.17
C VAL A 203 7.49 -17.16 24.24
N ILE A 204 6.30 -17.79 24.22
CA ILE A 204 5.29 -17.69 25.26
C ILE A 204 5.33 -18.94 26.16
N SER A 205 5.02 -18.78 27.45
CA SER A 205 4.99 -19.87 28.41
C SER A 205 3.74 -19.78 29.29
N GLY A 206 3.40 -20.88 29.99
CA GLY A 206 2.28 -20.88 30.93
C GLY A 206 2.41 -19.81 32.03
N ARG A 207 3.64 -19.43 32.41
CA ARG A 207 3.87 -18.33 33.36
C ARG A 207 3.36 -16.98 32.85
N LYS A 208 3.31 -16.77 31.54
CA LYS A 208 2.73 -15.56 30.92
C LYS A 208 1.22 -15.70 30.69
N VAL A 209 0.77 -16.88 30.28
CA VAL A 209 -0.64 -17.10 29.92
C VAL A 209 -1.54 -17.19 31.15
N TYR A 210 -1.14 -17.94 32.18
CA TYR A 210 -2.00 -18.23 33.33
C TYR A 210 -2.42 -17.02 34.17
N PRO A 211 -1.57 -15.98 34.38
CA PRO A 211 -1.95 -14.80 35.17
C PRO A 211 -2.86 -13.81 34.43
N ILE A 212 -3.13 -13.98 33.14
CA ILE A 212 -3.98 -13.05 32.38
C ILE A 212 -5.38 -13.03 32.99
N ILE A 213 -5.91 -11.83 33.25
CA ILE A 213 -7.26 -11.64 33.78
C ILE A 213 -8.27 -11.68 32.63
N ILE A 214 -9.35 -12.41 32.85
CA ILE A 214 -10.43 -12.58 31.89
C ILE A 214 -11.79 -12.48 32.57
N ALA A 215 -12.75 -11.96 31.82
CA ALA A 215 -14.14 -11.92 32.20
C ALA A 215 -14.80 -13.25 31.81
N LEU A 216 -15.28 -14.02 32.78
CA LEU A 216 -15.98 -15.27 32.54
C LEU A 216 -17.51 -15.06 32.62
N PRO A 217 -18.25 -15.29 31.53
CA PRO A 217 -19.71 -15.36 31.53
C PRO A 217 -20.25 -16.71 32.02
N PRO A 218 -21.53 -16.74 32.45
CA PRO A 218 -22.35 -17.94 32.50
C PRO A 218 -22.28 -18.81 31.24
N LEU A 219 -22.45 -20.13 31.37
CA LEU A 219 -22.26 -21.08 30.27
C LEU A 219 -23.28 -20.86 29.15
N GLU A 220 -24.54 -20.63 29.50
CA GLU A 220 -25.58 -20.30 28.51
C GLU A 220 -25.26 -19.00 27.75
N GLU A 221 -24.67 -18.02 28.44
CA GLU A 221 -24.30 -16.75 27.84
C GLU A 221 -23.05 -16.88 26.96
N GLN A 222 -22.12 -17.80 27.26
CA GLN A 222 -21.00 -18.13 26.36
C GLN A 222 -21.51 -18.54 24.97
N SER A 223 -22.52 -19.43 24.92
CA SER A 223 -23.13 -19.86 23.66
C SER A 223 -23.85 -18.72 22.93
N ALA A 224 -24.52 -17.82 23.66
CA ALA A 224 -25.15 -16.63 23.08
C ALA A 224 -24.10 -15.67 22.47
N ILE A 225 -22.97 -15.45 23.15
CA ILE A 225 -21.85 -14.65 22.64
C ILE A 225 -21.32 -15.25 21.33
N VAL A 226 -21.07 -16.57 21.30
CA VAL A 226 -20.58 -17.27 20.10
C VAL A 226 -21.53 -17.10 18.92
N SER A 227 -22.83 -17.23 19.15
CA SER A 227 -23.84 -17.05 18.11
C SER A 227 -23.79 -15.64 17.51
N ILE A 228 -23.67 -14.61 18.35
CA ILE A 228 -23.62 -13.21 17.89
C ILE A 228 -22.31 -12.93 17.14
N ILE A 229 -21.16 -13.40 17.66
CA ILE A 229 -19.86 -13.25 17.00
C ILE A 229 -19.91 -13.88 15.60
N ASN A 230 -20.38 -15.12 15.50
CA ASN A 230 -20.43 -15.83 14.22
C ASN A 230 -21.32 -15.11 13.20
N GLN A 231 -22.47 -14.58 13.62
CA GLN A 231 -23.35 -13.79 12.77
C GLN A 231 -22.66 -12.51 12.27
N LEU A 232 -22.05 -11.74 13.18
CA LEU A 232 -21.38 -10.50 12.81
C LEU A 232 -20.17 -10.75 11.90
N PHE A 233 -19.40 -11.79 12.16
CA PHE A 233 -18.21 -12.14 11.36
C PHE A 233 -18.57 -12.55 9.94
N LYS A 234 -19.63 -13.35 9.79
CA LYS A 234 -20.15 -13.73 8.47
C LYS A 234 -20.54 -12.48 7.66
N GLU A 235 -21.11 -11.49 8.32
CA GLU A 235 -21.54 -10.25 7.67
C GLU A 235 -20.33 -9.37 7.31
N VAL A 236 -19.29 -9.32 8.15
CA VAL A 236 -18.01 -8.69 7.80
C VAL A 236 -17.40 -9.35 6.57
N GLU A 237 -17.36 -10.68 6.52
CA GLU A 237 -16.77 -11.43 5.40
C GLU A 237 -17.54 -11.23 4.10
N HIS A 238 -18.87 -11.20 4.16
CA HIS A 238 -19.71 -10.90 3.01
C HIS A 238 -19.41 -9.51 2.43
N LEU A 239 -19.30 -8.49 3.28
CA LEU A 239 -18.98 -7.13 2.85
C LEU A 239 -17.56 -7.02 2.30
N GLU A 240 -16.58 -7.67 2.93
CA GLU A 240 -15.21 -7.70 2.42
C GLU A 240 -15.15 -8.29 1.00
N HIS A 241 -15.88 -9.37 0.77
CA HIS A 241 -15.98 -9.98 -0.56
C HIS A 241 -16.63 -9.04 -1.58
N GLN A 242 -17.75 -8.40 -1.23
CA GLN A 242 -18.42 -7.42 -2.10
C GLN A 242 -17.50 -6.23 -2.45
N THR A 243 -16.74 -5.73 -1.48
CA THR A 243 -15.76 -4.65 -1.70
C THR A 243 -14.67 -5.09 -2.69
N LYS A 244 -14.11 -6.30 -2.55
CA LYS A 244 -13.12 -6.85 -3.48
C LYS A 244 -13.67 -6.97 -4.91
N VAL A 245 -14.87 -7.53 -5.06
CA VAL A 245 -15.54 -7.67 -6.37
C VAL A 245 -15.78 -6.30 -7.00
N ARG A 246 -16.25 -5.31 -6.22
CA ARG A 246 -16.48 -3.95 -6.72
C ARG A 246 -15.18 -3.28 -7.19
N ILE A 247 -14.07 -3.47 -6.48
CA ILE A 247 -12.75 -2.95 -6.88
C ILE A 247 -12.33 -3.59 -8.20
N GLN A 248 -12.40 -4.92 -8.32
CA GLN A 248 -12.01 -5.62 -9.53
C GLN A 248 -12.85 -5.19 -10.74
N LEU A 249 -14.18 -5.13 -10.58
CA LEU A 249 -15.08 -4.70 -11.65
C LEU A 249 -14.77 -3.27 -12.13
N LYS A 250 -14.43 -2.36 -11.21
CA LYS A 250 -13.99 -1.01 -11.57
C LYS A 250 -12.68 -1.03 -12.34
N GLU A 251 -11.70 -1.84 -11.94
CA GLU A 251 -10.42 -1.95 -12.67
C GLU A 251 -10.63 -2.49 -14.08
N ASP A 252 -11.38 -3.59 -14.22
CA ASP A 252 -11.66 -4.22 -15.52
C ASP A 252 -12.41 -3.25 -16.45
N PHE A 253 -13.38 -2.50 -15.91
CA PHE A 253 -14.12 -1.50 -16.67
C PHE A 253 -13.24 -0.32 -17.09
N ILE A 254 -12.40 0.22 -16.20
CA ILE A 254 -11.46 1.29 -16.53
C ILE A 254 -10.51 0.82 -17.64
N THR A 255 -9.96 -0.38 -17.53
CA THR A 255 -9.10 -0.95 -18.57
C THR A 255 -9.84 -1.06 -19.90
N SER A 256 -11.08 -1.57 -19.89
CA SER A 256 -11.91 -1.67 -21.10
C SER A 256 -12.23 -0.31 -21.71
N ALA A 257 -12.65 0.67 -20.90
CA ALA A 257 -13.02 2.00 -21.36
C ALA A 257 -11.81 2.78 -21.91
N LEU A 258 -10.62 2.62 -21.29
CA LEU A 258 -9.37 3.16 -21.81
C LEU A 258 -8.92 2.46 -23.11
N GLN A 259 -9.18 1.16 -23.24
CA GLN A 259 -8.93 0.41 -24.48
C GLN A 259 -9.91 0.81 -25.59
N GLN A 260 -11.17 1.08 -25.27
CA GLN A 260 -12.16 1.60 -26.21
C GLN A 260 -11.81 3.03 -26.66
N LEU A 261 -11.36 3.90 -25.76
CA LEU A 261 -10.75 5.18 -26.14
C LEU A 261 -9.51 5.00 -27.03
N ALA A 262 -8.82 3.87 -26.90
CA ALA A 262 -7.69 3.55 -27.75
C ALA A 262 -8.12 2.96 -29.12
N THR A 263 -9.37 2.60 -29.36
CA THR A 263 -9.73 1.83 -30.56
C THR A 263 -11.00 2.32 -31.28
N GLY A 264 -11.80 3.18 -30.66
CA GLY A 264 -13.08 3.69 -31.17
C GLY A 264 -13.14 5.22 -31.37
N ASP A 265 -14.36 5.75 -31.51
CA ASP A 265 -14.64 7.18 -31.71
C ASP A 265 -14.41 7.96 -30.40
N THR A 266 -13.15 8.30 -30.17
CA THR A 266 -12.66 9.00 -28.97
C THR A 266 -13.51 10.14 -28.41
N ALA A 267 -14.39 10.81 -29.16
CA ALA A 267 -15.20 11.91 -28.63
C ALA A 267 -16.39 11.43 -27.76
N THR A 268 -17.10 10.39 -28.19
CA THR A 268 -18.32 9.90 -27.51
C THR A 268 -17.96 9.13 -26.25
N GLU A 269 -16.98 8.22 -26.37
CA GLU A 269 -16.41 7.43 -25.30
C GLU A 269 -15.72 8.32 -24.25
N TRP A 270 -15.11 9.44 -24.69
CA TRP A 270 -14.50 10.40 -23.78
C TRP A 270 -15.52 11.19 -22.98
N ASN A 271 -16.59 11.70 -23.62
CA ASN A 271 -17.67 12.39 -22.89
C ASN A 271 -18.35 11.45 -21.89
N PHE A 272 -18.62 10.21 -22.28
CA PHE A 272 -19.16 9.18 -21.39
C PHE A 272 -18.23 8.90 -20.20
N LEU A 273 -16.93 8.72 -20.46
CA LEU A 273 -15.94 8.55 -19.40
C LEU A 273 -15.84 9.78 -18.48
N GLN A 274 -15.95 10.98 -19.04
CA GLN A 274 -15.91 12.24 -18.30
C GLN A 274 -17.12 12.39 -17.35
N GLU A 275 -18.31 11.96 -17.77
CA GLU A 275 -19.52 11.98 -16.91
C GLU A 275 -19.42 10.99 -15.74
N HIS A 276 -18.80 9.84 -15.96
CA HIS A 276 -18.68 8.80 -14.93
C HIS A 276 -17.33 8.81 -14.20
N PHE A 277 -16.45 9.76 -14.53
CA PHE A 277 -15.07 9.87 -14.05
C PHE A 277 -15.00 9.87 -12.51
N LYS A 278 -15.90 10.60 -11.86
CA LYS A 278 -15.96 10.70 -10.38
C LYS A 278 -16.37 9.39 -9.70
N THR A 279 -17.16 8.56 -10.36
CA THR A 279 -17.67 7.30 -9.80
C THR A 279 -16.62 6.18 -9.91
N PHE A 280 -15.83 6.20 -10.99
CA PHE A 280 -14.82 5.17 -11.26
C PHE A 280 -13.53 5.40 -10.49
N PHE A 281 -13.03 6.64 -10.44
CA PHE A 281 -11.75 6.96 -9.84
C PHE A 281 -11.92 7.43 -8.39
N THR A 282 -12.17 6.48 -7.49
CA THR A 282 -12.31 6.76 -6.04
C THR A 282 -11.01 6.55 -5.25
N GLU A 283 -9.93 6.11 -5.90
CA GLU A 283 -8.64 5.82 -5.27
C GLU A 283 -7.46 6.40 -6.06
N LYS A 284 -6.39 6.79 -5.35
CA LYS A 284 -5.19 7.40 -5.96
C LYS A 284 -4.51 6.50 -7.00
N ALA A 285 -4.51 5.18 -6.79
CA ALA A 285 -3.91 4.23 -7.72
C ALA A 285 -4.62 4.23 -9.09
N GLY A 286 -5.95 4.34 -9.09
CA GLY A 286 -6.74 4.47 -10.31
C GLY A 286 -6.42 5.74 -11.09
N VAL A 287 -6.25 6.87 -10.40
CA VAL A 287 -5.88 8.15 -11.06
C VAL A 287 -4.48 8.08 -11.66
N LYS A 288 -3.54 7.35 -11.05
CA LYS A 288 -2.20 7.15 -11.62
C LYS A 288 -2.26 6.39 -12.96
N LYS A 289 -2.95 5.25 -13.01
CA LYS A 289 -3.14 4.44 -14.25
C LYS A 289 -3.80 5.28 -15.36
N LEU A 290 -4.77 6.11 -14.98
CA LEU A 290 -5.44 7.04 -15.88
C LEU A 290 -4.49 8.06 -16.51
N ARG A 291 -3.59 8.68 -15.73
CA ARG A 291 -2.56 9.59 -16.27
C ARG A 291 -1.65 8.92 -17.27
N GLU A 292 -1.19 7.71 -16.97
CA GLU A 292 -0.36 6.91 -17.87
C GLU A 292 -1.08 6.64 -19.19
N SER A 293 -2.39 6.34 -19.13
CA SER A 293 -3.22 6.07 -20.30
C SER A 293 -3.50 7.31 -21.13
N ILE A 294 -3.73 8.47 -20.51
CA ILE A 294 -3.86 9.76 -21.21
C ILE A 294 -2.61 10.05 -22.04
N LEU A 295 -1.41 9.88 -21.45
CA LEU A 295 -0.14 10.07 -22.18
C LEU A 295 0.03 9.04 -23.31
N GLN A 296 -0.43 7.80 -23.11
CA GLN A 296 -0.42 6.79 -24.15
C GLN A 296 -1.33 7.19 -25.32
N LEU A 297 -2.58 7.57 -25.07
CA LEU A 297 -3.51 8.01 -26.12
C LEU A 297 -2.99 9.24 -26.87
N ALA A 298 -2.29 10.14 -26.17
CA ALA A 298 -1.65 11.31 -26.76
C ALA A 298 -0.58 10.92 -27.79
N VAL A 299 0.31 9.98 -27.47
CA VAL A 299 1.38 9.57 -28.41
C VAL A 299 0.92 8.67 -29.55
N HIS A 300 -0.24 8.03 -29.41
CA HIS A 300 -0.87 7.30 -30.52
C HIS A 300 -1.72 8.21 -31.42
N GLY A 301 -1.79 9.52 -31.11
CA GLY A 301 -2.60 10.50 -31.86
C GLY A 301 -4.11 10.26 -31.80
N LYS A 302 -4.57 9.52 -30.77
CA LYS A 302 -5.98 9.16 -30.60
C LYS A 302 -6.80 10.31 -30.00
N LEU A 303 -6.17 11.17 -29.20
CA LEU A 303 -6.84 12.34 -28.60
C LEU A 303 -7.28 13.39 -29.64
N THR A 304 -6.71 13.35 -30.85
CA THR A 304 -6.89 14.34 -31.92
C THR A 304 -7.52 13.75 -33.19
N THR A 305 -8.11 12.55 -33.13
CA THR A 305 -8.76 11.90 -34.28
C THR A 305 -9.77 12.80 -34.98
N HIS A 306 -10.73 13.36 -34.24
CA HIS A 306 -11.72 14.28 -34.80
C HIS A 306 -11.10 15.56 -35.35
N TRP A 307 -10.14 16.13 -34.60
CA TRP A 307 -9.46 17.35 -35.02
C TRP A 307 -8.74 17.16 -36.36
N ARG A 308 -8.13 15.99 -36.61
CA ARG A 308 -7.50 15.68 -37.91
C ARG A 308 -8.53 15.66 -39.05
N SER A 309 -9.71 15.09 -38.83
CA SER A 309 -10.78 15.08 -39.84
C SER A 309 -11.30 16.48 -40.17
N GLU A 310 -11.31 17.39 -39.19
CA GLU A 310 -11.72 18.79 -39.39
C GLU A 310 -10.61 19.68 -39.96
N ASN A 311 -9.35 19.22 -39.92
CA ASN A 311 -8.18 20.02 -40.32
C ASN A 311 -7.29 19.24 -41.31
N PRO A 312 -7.83 18.81 -42.48
CA PRO A 312 -7.10 17.99 -43.45
C PRO A 312 -5.91 18.72 -44.11
N ASP A 313 -5.97 20.05 -44.19
CA ASP A 313 -4.96 20.88 -44.86
C ASP A 313 -3.74 21.21 -43.98
N VAL A 314 -3.69 20.66 -42.76
CA VAL A 314 -2.56 20.89 -41.85
C VAL A 314 -1.29 20.27 -42.42
N GLU A 315 -0.18 21.00 -42.31
CA GLU A 315 1.14 20.54 -42.74
C GLU A 315 1.50 19.18 -42.11
N SER A 316 1.74 18.17 -42.95
CA SER A 316 2.14 16.85 -42.48
C SER A 316 3.47 16.84 -41.72
N ALA A 317 3.63 15.88 -40.80
CA ALA A 317 4.85 15.71 -40.04
C ALA A 317 6.07 15.39 -40.92
N ALA A 318 5.86 14.81 -42.11
CA ALA A 318 6.92 14.56 -43.08
C ALA A 318 7.55 15.87 -43.60
N ILE A 319 6.72 16.88 -43.88
CA ILE A 319 7.17 18.21 -44.31
C ILE A 319 7.89 18.91 -43.16
N LEU A 320 7.31 18.86 -41.95
CA LEU A 320 7.94 19.40 -40.73
C LEU A 320 9.35 18.82 -40.50
N LEU A 321 9.47 17.49 -40.58
CA LEU A 321 10.75 16.80 -40.43
C LEU A 321 11.74 17.21 -41.54
N GLY A 322 11.25 17.40 -42.77
CA GLY A 322 12.03 17.93 -43.89
C GLY A 322 12.60 19.32 -43.60
N LYS A 323 11.78 20.24 -43.05
CA LYS A 323 12.21 21.58 -42.64
C LYS A 323 13.27 21.54 -41.54
N ILE A 324 13.07 20.71 -40.52
CA ILE A 324 14.05 20.51 -39.44
C ILE A 324 15.39 20.03 -40.00
N LYS A 325 15.37 19.02 -40.87
CA LYS A 325 16.58 18.49 -41.52
C LYS A 325 17.28 19.53 -42.38
N ALA A 326 16.53 20.33 -43.15
CA ALA A 326 17.08 21.40 -43.97
C ALA A 326 17.73 22.51 -43.13
N GLU A 327 17.08 22.95 -42.06
CA GLU A 327 17.62 23.96 -41.15
C GLU A 327 18.86 23.45 -40.42
N LYS A 328 18.84 22.20 -39.93
CA LYS A 328 20.03 21.56 -39.34
C LYS A 328 21.19 21.52 -40.33
N ALA A 329 20.94 21.15 -41.60
CA ALA A 329 21.97 21.16 -42.64
C ALA A 329 22.53 22.57 -42.90
N ARG A 330 21.68 23.61 -42.89
CA ARG A 330 22.09 25.03 -43.00
C ARG A 330 23.01 25.43 -41.84
N LEU A 331 22.66 25.07 -40.61
CA LEU A 331 23.46 25.39 -39.41
C LEU A 331 24.80 24.64 -39.37
N VAL A 332 24.85 23.39 -39.86
CA VAL A 332 26.12 22.65 -40.05
C VAL A 332 26.99 23.34 -41.09
N LYS A 333 26.42 23.73 -42.25
CA LYS A 333 27.15 24.44 -43.31
C LYS A 333 27.75 25.76 -42.78
N ASN A 334 26.99 26.46 -41.93
CA ASN A 334 27.41 27.70 -41.28
C ASN A 334 28.33 27.50 -40.06
N LYS A 335 28.76 26.25 -39.76
CA LYS A 335 29.62 25.88 -38.62
C LYS A 335 29.07 26.28 -37.24
N LYS A 336 27.75 26.54 -37.12
CA LYS A 336 27.09 26.84 -35.84
C LYS A 336 26.90 25.57 -35.00
N ILE A 337 26.80 24.42 -35.65
CA ILE A 337 26.71 23.11 -34.99
C ILE A 337 27.65 22.09 -35.65
N LYS A 338 28.03 21.05 -34.89
CA LYS A 338 28.87 19.96 -35.39
C LYS A 338 28.06 19.00 -36.26
N LYS A 339 28.69 18.47 -37.31
CA LYS A 339 28.09 17.42 -38.16
C LYS A 339 28.02 16.12 -37.35
N GLU A 340 26.81 15.59 -37.17
CA GLU A 340 26.57 14.32 -36.50
C GLU A 340 26.68 13.13 -37.47
N LYS A 341 26.91 11.93 -36.93
CA LYS A 341 26.86 10.69 -37.70
C LYS A 341 25.40 10.40 -38.11
N PRO A 342 25.17 9.82 -39.29
CA PRO A 342 23.83 9.37 -39.69
C PRO A 342 23.25 8.39 -38.66
N LEU A 343 21.98 8.56 -38.31
CA LEU A 343 21.26 7.60 -37.48
C LEU A 343 20.79 6.41 -38.34
N PRO A 344 20.70 5.20 -37.77
CA PRO A 344 20.17 4.04 -38.50
C PRO A 344 18.75 4.29 -39.00
N LYS A 345 18.41 3.74 -40.17
CA LYS A 345 17.02 3.71 -40.65
C LYS A 345 16.15 2.95 -39.65
N ILE A 346 14.88 3.32 -39.55
CA ILE A 346 13.89 2.61 -38.74
C ILE A 346 13.54 1.31 -39.46
N THR A 347 13.51 0.21 -38.73
CA THR A 347 13.10 -1.12 -39.24
C THR A 347 11.68 -1.45 -38.79
N GLU A 348 10.97 -2.31 -39.52
CA GLU A 348 9.58 -2.67 -39.20
C GLU A 348 9.42 -3.23 -37.77
N GLY A 349 10.38 -4.04 -37.31
CA GLY A 349 10.37 -4.60 -35.95
C GLY A 349 10.60 -3.58 -34.82
N GLU A 350 10.93 -2.32 -35.14
CA GLU A 350 11.06 -1.23 -34.15
C GLU A 350 9.77 -0.39 -34.03
N ILE A 351 8.79 -0.59 -34.92
CA ILE A 351 7.54 0.16 -34.93
C ILE A 351 6.59 -0.47 -33.89
N PRO A 352 6.24 0.24 -32.80
CA PRO A 352 5.46 -0.36 -31.72
C PRO A 352 3.96 -0.41 -32.02
N TYR A 353 3.47 0.49 -32.88
CA TYR A 353 2.06 0.63 -33.24
C TYR A 353 1.90 1.42 -34.54
N GLU A 354 0.71 1.33 -35.13
CA GLU A 354 0.30 2.10 -36.29
C GLU A 354 0.07 3.57 -35.94
N LEU A 355 0.63 4.47 -36.75
CA LEU A 355 0.43 5.91 -36.59
C LEU A 355 -0.80 6.38 -37.38
N PRO A 356 -1.47 7.44 -36.92
CA PRO A 356 -2.49 8.10 -37.72
C PRO A 356 -1.93 8.74 -38.98
N GLU A 357 -2.83 9.03 -39.92
CA GLU A 357 -2.49 9.79 -41.13
C GLU A 357 -1.89 11.16 -40.77
N GLY A 358 -0.86 11.56 -41.53
CA GLY A 358 -0.12 12.80 -41.34
C GLY A 358 1.04 12.73 -40.35
N TRP A 359 1.13 11.67 -39.53
CA TRP A 359 2.24 11.44 -38.60
C TRP A 359 3.36 10.63 -39.26
N VAL A 360 4.58 10.75 -38.72
CA VAL A 360 5.72 9.94 -39.17
C VAL A 360 6.52 9.38 -38.01
N TRP A 361 6.99 8.14 -38.17
CA TRP A 361 8.06 7.62 -37.34
C TRP A 361 9.39 8.24 -37.78
N CYS A 362 10.12 8.82 -36.83
CA CYS A 362 11.47 9.35 -37.06
C CYS A 362 12.39 8.94 -35.91
N ARG A 363 13.72 9.06 -36.09
CA ARG A 363 14.64 8.90 -34.97
C ARG A 363 14.59 10.20 -34.16
N LEU A 364 14.50 10.12 -32.83
CA LEU A 364 14.44 11.31 -31.96
C LEU A 364 15.56 12.32 -32.28
N GLY A 365 16.78 11.86 -32.57
CA GLY A 365 17.89 12.75 -32.92
C GLY A 365 17.73 13.51 -34.25
N GLU A 366 16.80 13.12 -35.13
CA GLU A 366 16.45 13.85 -36.35
C GLU A 366 15.62 15.10 -36.07
N THR A 367 14.90 15.15 -34.94
CA THR A 367 14.12 16.32 -34.52
C THR A 367 14.94 17.30 -33.66
N LEU A 368 16.12 16.88 -33.19
CA LEU A 368 16.99 17.64 -32.31
C LEU A 368 18.07 18.40 -33.08
N LEU A 369 18.39 19.59 -32.59
CA LEU A 369 19.52 20.39 -33.04
C LEU A 369 20.83 19.74 -32.61
N TYR A 370 20.96 19.45 -31.31
CA TYR A 370 22.05 18.66 -30.71
C TYR A 370 21.62 18.10 -29.34
N SER A 371 22.44 17.21 -28.80
CA SER A 371 22.33 16.75 -27.40
C SER A 371 23.66 16.96 -26.68
N ASP A 372 23.62 17.38 -25.43
CA ASP A 372 24.81 17.55 -24.60
C ASP A 372 24.58 17.12 -23.14
N SER A 373 25.67 17.01 -22.39
CA SER A 373 25.67 16.61 -20.98
C SER A 373 26.63 17.48 -20.19
N GLY A 374 26.38 17.54 -18.88
CA GLY A 374 27.19 18.28 -17.94
C GLY A 374 28.39 17.51 -17.38
N LYS A 375 28.95 18.07 -16.30
CA LYS A 375 29.97 17.43 -15.46
C LYS A 375 29.48 17.40 -14.02
N SER A 376 29.89 16.38 -13.25
CA SER A 376 29.60 16.30 -11.82
C SER A 376 30.89 16.42 -11.01
N PRO A 377 31.29 17.65 -10.65
CA PRO A 377 32.45 17.88 -9.79
C PRO A 377 32.16 17.45 -8.35
N ASN A 378 33.17 17.49 -7.48
CA ASN A 378 33.01 17.14 -6.07
C ASN A 378 32.27 18.28 -5.32
N CYS A 379 30.95 18.21 -5.29
CA CYS A 379 30.06 19.28 -4.82
C CYS A 379 29.76 19.19 -3.33
N VAL A 380 29.42 20.33 -2.72
CA VAL A 380 28.84 20.37 -1.37
C VAL A 380 27.40 19.85 -1.43
N LYS A 381 27.05 18.90 -0.55
CA LYS A 381 25.76 18.19 -0.58
C LYS A 381 24.63 19.00 0.05
N ARG A 382 24.40 20.22 -0.43
CA ARG A 382 23.26 21.06 -0.09
C ARG A 382 22.77 21.84 -1.32
N PRO A 383 21.50 22.28 -1.35
CA PRO A 383 21.03 23.23 -2.36
C PRO A 383 21.79 24.56 -2.32
N VAL A 384 21.83 25.23 -3.48
CA VAL A 384 22.30 26.61 -3.62
C VAL A 384 21.44 27.60 -2.84
N VAL A 385 22.10 28.66 -2.39
CA VAL A 385 21.48 29.83 -1.78
C VAL A 385 21.97 31.08 -2.51
N ASP A 386 21.10 32.07 -2.67
CA ASP A 386 21.41 33.34 -3.34
C ASP A 386 22.03 33.17 -4.73
N GLN A 387 23.23 33.71 -4.96
CA GLN A 387 23.93 33.75 -6.25
C GLN A 387 24.90 32.57 -6.45
N GLU A 388 24.85 31.55 -5.60
CA GLU A 388 25.71 30.37 -5.72
C GLU A 388 25.42 29.58 -7.00
N TRP A 389 26.49 28.98 -7.55
CA TRP A 389 26.38 28.04 -8.66
C TRP A 389 26.09 26.62 -8.18
N GLY A 390 25.15 25.96 -8.85
CA GLY A 390 24.74 24.60 -8.54
C GLY A 390 24.84 23.66 -9.73
N VAL A 391 25.01 22.38 -9.47
CA VAL A 391 24.84 21.31 -10.45
C VAL A 391 23.53 20.57 -10.18
N LEU A 392 22.81 20.24 -11.26
CA LEU A 392 21.60 19.44 -11.16
C LEU A 392 21.88 18.06 -10.53
N THR A 393 20.88 17.50 -9.88
CA THR A 393 20.86 16.10 -9.46
C THR A 393 19.86 15.32 -10.30
N THR A 394 19.90 13.99 -10.23
CA THR A 394 18.87 13.16 -10.89
C THR A 394 17.45 13.47 -10.40
N THR A 395 17.30 14.05 -9.21
CA THR A 395 15.99 14.45 -8.64
C THR A 395 15.51 15.83 -9.09
N SER A 396 16.36 16.61 -9.78
CA SER A 396 15.91 17.83 -10.47
C SER A 396 14.96 17.55 -11.62
N ILE A 397 14.99 16.33 -12.14
CA ILE A 397 14.18 15.90 -13.27
C ILE A 397 13.17 14.88 -12.76
N GLN A 398 11.92 15.31 -12.66
CA GLN A 398 10.77 14.46 -12.40
C GLN A 398 9.89 14.40 -13.64
N GLN A 399 8.99 13.42 -13.68
CA GLN A 399 8.10 13.23 -14.83
C GLN A 399 7.29 14.49 -15.09
N ASN A 400 7.52 15.14 -16.25
CA ASN A 400 6.90 16.40 -16.65
C ASN A 400 7.12 17.57 -15.66
N LYS A 401 8.13 17.52 -14.78
CA LYS A 401 8.38 18.57 -13.79
C LYS A 401 9.86 18.77 -13.52
N PHE A 402 10.33 20.00 -13.72
CA PHE A 402 11.64 20.42 -13.27
C PHE A 402 11.58 20.84 -11.79
N VAL A 403 12.56 20.42 -10.99
CA VAL A 403 12.68 20.73 -9.56
C VAL A 403 14.01 21.43 -9.34
N GLU A 404 13.95 22.74 -9.40
CA GLU A 404 15.11 23.60 -9.36
C GLU A 404 15.95 23.45 -8.07
N THR A 405 15.27 23.29 -6.92
CA THR A 405 15.88 23.17 -5.59
C THR A 405 16.64 21.86 -5.36
N ALA A 406 16.45 20.86 -6.23
CA ALA A 406 17.13 19.57 -6.12
C ALA A 406 18.52 19.64 -6.76
N ASN A 407 19.41 20.48 -6.24
CA ASN A 407 20.76 20.69 -6.79
C ASN A 407 21.84 20.51 -5.71
N LYS A 408 23.11 20.63 -6.12
CA LYS A 408 24.27 20.64 -5.21
C LYS A 408 25.16 21.82 -5.53
N VAL A 409 25.64 22.51 -4.51
CA VAL A 409 26.55 23.66 -4.66
C VAL A 409 27.89 23.23 -5.26
N LEU A 410 28.30 23.95 -6.29
CA LEU A 410 29.61 23.78 -6.94
C LEU A 410 30.74 24.31 -6.06
N PRO A 411 31.97 23.78 -6.19
CA PRO A 411 33.15 24.40 -5.58
C PRO A 411 33.34 25.84 -6.05
N LEU A 412 33.70 26.75 -5.13
CA LEU A 412 33.86 28.19 -5.41
C LEU A 412 34.86 28.50 -6.54
N ASN A 413 35.90 27.67 -6.71
CA ASN A 413 36.97 27.88 -7.69
C ASN A 413 36.73 27.14 -9.02
N LEU A 414 35.52 26.60 -9.26
CA LEU A 414 35.23 25.89 -10.50
C LEU A 414 34.90 26.89 -11.61
N GLU A 415 35.64 26.85 -12.71
CA GLU A 415 35.27 27.58 -13.93
C GLU A 415 33.97 27.04 -14.52
N ILE A 416 32.97 27.92 -14.65
CA ILE A 416 31.68 27.58 -15.23
C ILE A 416 31.81 27.56 -16.74
N ASN A 417 31.45 26.42 -17.36
CA ASN A 417 31.32 26.36 -18.80
C ASN A 417 29.96 26.96 -19.22
N PRO A 418 29.93 28.08 -19.98
CA PRO A 418 28.68 28.70 -20.42
C PRO A 418 27.77 27.76 -21.21
N GLN A 419 28.35 26.80 -21.94
CA GLN A 419 27.57 25.82 -22.72
C GLN A 419 26.78 24.86 -21.84
N GLN A 420 27.13 24.71 -20.56
CA GLN A 420 26.47 23.77 -19.64
C GLN A 420 25.42 24.44 -18.75
N ILE A 421 25.23 25.75 -18.90
CA ILE A 421 24.20 26.50 -18.17
C ILE A 421 22.83 26.01 -18.64
N VAL A 422 21.94 25.80 -17.66
CA VAL A 422 20.55 25.39 -17.88
C VAL A 422 19.73 26.64 -18.20
N GLU A 423 18.92 26.57 -19.25
CA GLU A 423 18.09 27.69 -19.70
C GLU A 423 16.60 27.33 -19.65
N VAL A 424 15.75 28.35 -19.54
CA VAL A 424 14.29 28.19 -19.71
C VAL A 424 14.01 27.63 -21.09
N GLY A 425 13.09 26.65 -21.15
CA GLY A 425 12.73 25.94 -22.37
C GLY A 425 13.61 24.72 -22.69
N ASP A 426 14.70 24.49 -21.96
CA ASP A 426 15.52 23.29 -22.15
C ASP A 426 14.71 22.01 -21.82
N ILE A 427 14.81 21.01 -22.70
CA ILE A 427 14.30 19.65 -22.43
C ILE A 427 15.44 18.83 -21.83
N LEU A 428 15.23 18.32 -20.62
CA LEU A 428 16.20 17.53 -19.88
C LEU A 428 15.71 16.09 -19.71
N ILE A 429 16.61 15.13 -19.89
CA ILE A 429 16.35 13.70 -19.66
C ILE A 429 17.42 13.10 -18.76
N THR A 430 17.02 12.28 -17.79
CA THR A 430 17.94 11.55 -16.92
C THR A 430 18.62 10.42 -17.69
N ARG A 431 19.94 10.29 -17.55
CA ARG A 431 20.69 9.24 -18.27
C ARG A 431 21.21 8.11 -17.39
N ALA A 432 21.24 8.28 -16.07
CA ALA A 432 21.78 7.29 -15.16
C ALA A 432 21.09 7.29 -13.79
N GLY A 433 20.88 6.10 -13.24
CA GLY A 433 20.26 5.90 -11.93
C GLY A 433 19.50 4.57 -11.87
N PRO A 434 18.58 4.41 -10.89
CA PRO A 434 17.65 3.29 -10.88
C PRO A 434 16.78 3.26 -12.13
N ILE A 435 16.36 2.07 -12.53
CA ILE A 435 15.58 1.83 -13.77
C ILE A 435 14.32 2.68 -13.87
N ASN A 436 13.63 2.90 -12.75
CA ASN A 436 12.41 3.71 -12.71
C ASN A 436 12.67 5.21 -12.91
N ARG A 437 13.90 5.69 -12.69
CA ARG A 437 14.31 7.09 -12.82
C ARG A 437 15.11 7.41 -14.07
N THR A 438 15.69 6.42 -14.74
CA THR A 438 16.47 6.63 -15.97
C THR A 438 15.52 6.80 -17.16
N GLY A 439 15.79 7.77 -18.04
CA GLY A 439 14.93 8.09 -19.18
C GLY A 439 13.70 8.96 -18.85
N ILE A 440 13.62 9.54 -17.65
CA ILE A 440 12.57 10.50 -17.29
C ILE A 440 12.92 11.85 -17.89
N ALA A 441 11.94 12.51 -18.51
CA ALA A 441 12.10 13.82 -19.12
C ALA A 441 11.32 14.94 -18.40
N CYS A 442 11.83 16.17 -18.46
CA CYS A 442 11.11 17.39 -18.08
C CYS A 442 11.48 18.55 -19.02
N LYS A 443 10.64 19.59 -19.01
CA LYS A 443 10.97 20.91 -19.56
C LYS A 443 11.35 21.83 -18.40
N VAL A 444 12.30 22.73 -18.62
CA VAL A 444 12.60 23.81 -17.66
C VAL A 444 11.62 24.95 -17.90
N ASP A 445 10.56 25.02 -17.09
CA ASP A 445 9.55 26.09 -17.19
C ASP A 445 10.03 27.41 -16.59
N GLU A 446 10.76 27.34 -15.47
CA GLU A 446 11.28 28.49 -14.72
C GLU A 446 12.65 28.16 -14.13
N ILE A 447 13.50 29.19 -13.98
CA ILE A 447 14.82 29.09 -13.35
C ILE A 447 15.20 30.41 -12.67
N ASN A 448 15.58 30.34 -11.40
CA ASN A 448 15.94 31.45 -10.52
C ASN A 448 17.39 31.35 -10.00
N PHE A 449 18.00 30.17 -10.08
CA PHE A 449 19.33 29.84 -9.61
C PHE A 449 20.31 29.62 -10.76
N ASN A 450 21.58 29.84 -10.49
CA ASN A 450 22.66 29.59 -11.44
C ASN A 450 22.99 28.10 -11.51
N LEU A 451 22.34 27.37 -12.42
CA LEU A 451 22.46 25.91 -12.51
C LEU A 451 23.16 25.44 -13.78
N ILE A 452 24.01 24.43 -13.63
CA ILE A 452 24.62 23.69 -14.73
C ILE A 452 24.14 22.25 -14.81
N LEU A 453 24.18 21.68 -16.01
CA LEU A 453 23.93 20.27 -16.26
C LEU A 453 24.88 19.39 -15.44
N SER A 454 24.41 18.21 -15.04
CA SER A 454 25.22 17.15 -14.45
C SER A 454 25.69 16.14 -15.49
N ASP A 455 26.66 15.29 -15.15
CA ASP A 455 27.04 14.14 -15.98
C ASP A 455 25.93 13.07 -16.08
N LYS A 456 24.88 13.13 -15.23
CA LYS A 456 23.70 12.26 -15.23
C LYS A 456 22.49 12.88 -15.93
N THR A 457 22.67 14.03 -16.55
CA THR A 457 21.64 14.72 -17.32
C THR A 457 22.04 14.82 -18.78
N ILE A 458 21.10 14.61 -19.68
CA ILE A 458 21.23 14.96 -21.11
C ILE A 458 20.24 16.06 -21.39
N ARG A 459 20.69 17.13 -22.03
CA ARG A 459 19.82 18.14 -22.62
C ARG A 459 19.58 17.80 -24.08
N LEU A 460 18.32 17.91 -24.50
CA LEU A 460 17.86 17.69 -25.87
C LEU A 460 17.51 19.06 -26.47
N LYS A 461 18.48 19.72 -27.11
CA LYS A 461 18.25 21.04 -27.70
C LYS A 461 17.55 20.87 -29.05
N TYR A 462 16.54 21.68 -29.28
CA TYR A 462 15.70 21.66 -30.49
C TYR A 462 15.78 23.00 -31.21
N ILE A 463 15.26 23.04 -32.43
CA ILE A 463 15.13 24.29 -33.20
C ILE A 463 13.85 24.97 -32.72
N GLU A 464 13.97 26.21 -32.24
CA GLU A 464 12.83 27.00 -31.81
C GLU A 464 11.74 27.05 -32.89
N ASN A 465 10.47 27.02 -32.46
CA ASN A 465 9.29 26.99 -33.33
C ASN A 465 9.20 25.80 -34.30
N SER A 466 10.09 24.81 -34.22
CA SER A 466 10.03 23.60 -35.07
C SER A 466 9.39 22.41 -34.38
N ILE A 467 9.29 22.44 -33.05
CA ILE A 467 8.58 21.43 -32.24
C ILE A 467 7.87 22.12 -31.08
N PHE A 468 6.90 21.43 -30.49
CA PHE A 468 6.27 21.84 -29.24
C PHE A 468 6.90 21.07 -28.06
N PRO A 469 7.68 21.73 -27.16
CA PRO A 469 8.48 21.04 -26.14
C PRO A 469 7.67 20.17 -25.19
N ASP A 470 6.48 20.63 -24.79
CA ASP A 470 5.61 19.90 -23.87
C ASP A 470 5.10 18.58 -24.47
N PHE A 471 4.90 18.53 -25.79
CA PHE A 471 4.58 17.29 -26.51
C PHE A 471 5.73 16.31 -26.40
N PHE A 472 6.97 16.77 -26.65
CA PHE A 472 8.16 15.91 -26.57
C PHE A 472 8.38 15.35 -25.17
N VAL A 473 8.22 16.19 -24.14
CA VAL A 473 8.35 15.76 -22.74
C VAL A 473 7.25 14.76 -22.37
N SER A 474 6.01 15.03 -22.74
CA SER A 474 4.88 14.11 -22.52
C SER A 474 5.08 12.78 -23.25
N ALA A 475 5.57 12.83 -24.49
CA ALA A 475 5.81 11.65 -25.30
C ALA A 475 6.94 10.77 -24.76
N LEU A 476 8.07 11.37 -24.38
CA LEU A 476 9.20 10.67 -23.75
C LEU A 476 8.82 9.99 -22.44
N ASN A 477 7.85 10.55 -21.70
CA ASN A 477 7.34 10.00 -20.46
C ASN A 477 6.17 9.02 -20.63
N SER A 478 5.65 8.83 -21.85
CA SER A 478 4.59 7.87 -22.14
C SER A 478 5.08 6.42 -22.05
N ALA A 479 4.18 5.48 -21.72
CA ALA A 479 4.54 4.07 -21.54
C ALA A 479 5.27 3.48 -22.76
N ALA A 480 4.77 3.74 -23.97
CA ALA A 480 5.32 3.18 -25.20
C ALA A 480 6.77 3.65 -25.46
N ILE A 481 7.06 4.94 -25.29
CA ILE A 481 8.42 5.47 -25.52
C ILE A 481 9.36 5.09 -24.37
N ARG A 482 8.83 5.00 -23.15
CA ARG A 482 9.59 4.49 -22.00
C ARG A 482 10.03 3.05 -22.20
N GLU A 483 9.20 2.20 -22.79
CA GLU A 483 9.56 0.82 -23.13
C GLU A 483 10.71 0.76 -24.15
N LEU A 484 10.65 1.61 -25.18
CA LEU A 484 11.77 1.75 -26.13
C LEU A 484 13.06 2.21 -25.45
N LEU A 485 12.98 3.17 -24.52
CA LEU A 485 14.13 3.64 -23.74
C LEU A 485 14.70 2.53 -22.88
N LEU A 486 13.86 1.76 -22.18
CA LEU A 486 14.25 0.62 -21.35
C LEU A 486 15.01 -0.43 -22.17
N GLY A 487 14.53 -0.76 -23.37
CA GLY A 487 15.20 -1.70 -24.28
C GLY A 487 16.57 -1.24 -24.79
N LYS A 488 16.93 0.03 -24.61
CA LYS A 488 18.25 0.59 -24.97
C LYS A 488 19.12 0.93 -23.77
N MET A 489 18.67 0.65 -22.54
CA MET A 489 19.48 0.85 -21.33
C MET A 489 20.59 -0.20 -21.23
N ILE A 490 21.68 0.19 -20.56
CA ILE A 490 22.86 -0.64 -20.34
C ILE A 490 23.12 -0.68 -18.82
N GLY A 491 23.44 -1.85 -18.29
CA GLY A 491 23.74 -2.07 -16.87
C GLY A 491 23.17 -3.39 -16.37
N MET A 492 23.93 -4.11 -15.54
CA MET A 492 23.53 -5.45 -15.06
C MET A 492 22.54 -5.42 -13.89
N ALA A 493 22.51 -4.33 -13.10
CA ALA A 493 21.67 -4.20 -11.92
C ALA A 493 20.59 -3.12 -12.12
N SER A 494 19.34 -3.43 -11.76
CA SER A 494 18.19 -2.51 -11.89
C SER A 494 18.33 -1.21 -11.07
N SER A 495 19.19 -1.22 -10.05
CA SER A 495 19.50 -0.04 -9.21
C SER A 495 20.46 0.95 -9.89
N GLN A 496 21.20 0.53 -10.92
CA GLN A 496 22.23 1.32 -11.58
C GLN A 496 22.30 1.00 -13.07
N VAL A 497 21.39 1.60 -13.84
CA VAL A 497 21.38 1.55 -15.30
C VAL A 497 21.80 2.89 -15.88
N ASN A 498 22.24 2.88 -17.14
CA ASN A 498 22.61 4.07 -17.90
C ASN A 498 22.04 3.98 -19.32
N ILE A 499 21.77 5.11 -19.95
CA ILE A 499 21.45 5.20 -21.37
C ILE A 499 22.34 6.27 -22.02
N SER A 500 22.93 5.92 -23.18
CA SER A 500 23.83 6.83 -23.89
C SER A 500 23.04 7.90 -24.67
N GLN A 501 23.68 9.04 -24.97
CA GLN A 501 23.08 10.05 -25.85
C GLN A 501 22.74 9.48 -27.23
N ASN A 502 23.57 8.59 -27.77
CA ASN A 502 23.31 7.95 -29.06
C ASN A 502 22.10 7.00 -29.00
N ASN A 503 21.93 6.28 -27.89
CA ASN A 503 20.79 5.41 -27.69
C ASN A 503 19.49 6.22 -27.60
N ILE A 504 19.48 7.33 -26.86
CA ILE A 504 18.32 8.24 -26.78
C ILE A 504 18.00 8.83 -28.16
N LYS A 505 19.01 9.35 -28.88
CA LYS A 505 18.81 9.87 -30.25
C LYS A 505 18.30 8.82 -31.23
N GLY A 506 18.63 7.55 -30.99
CA GLY A 506 18.21 6.41 -31.81
C GLY A 506 16.81 5.89 -31.51
N ILE A 507 16.09 6.40 -30.51
CA ILE A 507 14.72 5.95 -30.22
C ILE A 507 13.79 6.29 -31.39
N CYS A 508 12.91 5.34 -31.73
CA CYS A 508 11.81 5.55 -32.66
C CYS A 508 10.78 6.47 -32.02
N PHE A 509 10.57 7.66 -32.59
CA PHE A 509 9.75 8.73 -32.03
C PHE A 509 8.59 9.07 -32.96
N PRO A 510 7.34 9.14 -32.45
CA PRO A 510 6.16 9.46 -33.24
C PRO A 510 6.06 10.98 -33.36
N LEU A 511 6.29 11.51 -34.56
CA LEU A 511 6.22 12.95 -34.81
C LEU A 511 4.86 13.32 -35.44
N PRO A 512 4.04 14.14 -34.77
CA PRO A 512 2.86 14.78 -35.35
C PRO A 512 3.21 16.08 -36.08
N PRO A 513 2.30 16.61 -36.92
CA PRO A 513 2.27 18.02 -37.31
C PRO A 513 2.44 18.98 -36.13
N LEU A 514 3.09 20.13 -36.35
CA LEU A 514 3.37 21.10 -35.28
C LEU A 514 2.09 21.65 -34.62
N GLU A 515 1.08 21.98 -35.42
CA GLU A 515 -0.19 22.48 -34.89
C GLU A 515 -0.92 21.39 -34.11
N GLU A 516 -0.86 20.13 -34.56
CA GLU A 516 -1.45 19.01 -33.83
C GLU A 516 -0.75 18.78 -32.48
N GLN A 517 0.58 18.93 -32.40
CA GLN A 517 1.32 18.82 -31.12
C GLN A 517 0.76 19.76 -30.05
N LYS A 518 0.40 21.00 -30.43
CA LYS A 518 -0.20 21.99 -29.52
C LYS A 518 -1.60 21.56 -29.07
N VAL A 519 -2.42 21.06 -29.98
CA VAL A 519 -3.79 20.59 -29.70
C VAL A 519 -3.76 19.37 -28.78
N ILE A 520 -2.85 18.42 -29.02
CA ILE A 520 -2.64 17.25 -28.15
C ILE A 520 -2.34 17.71 -26.72
N ILE A 521 -1.40 18.65 -26.54
CA ILE A 521 -1.04 19.12 -25.20
C ILE A 521 -2.15 19.92 -24.54
N SER A 522 -2.89 20.74 -25.28
CA SER A 522 -4.07 21.41 -24.75
C SER A 522 -5.06 20.39 -24.17
N LYS A 523 -5.36 19.31 -24.90
CA LYS A 523 -6.21 18.22 -24.41
C LYS A 523 -5.58 17.52 -23.20
N VAL A 524 -4.32 17.09 -23.28
CA VAL A 524 -3.62 16.42 -22.16
C VAL A 524 -3.66 17.28 -20.89
N ASN A 525 -3.42 18.58 -20.98
CA ASN A 525 -3.45 19.50 -19.84
C ASN A 525 -4.83 19.57 -19.20
N THR A 526 -5.89 19.69 -20.01
CA THR A 526 -7.29 19.62 -19.53
C THR A 526 -7.55 18.33 -18.77
N LEU A 527 -7.14 17.18 -19.32
CA LEU A 527 -7.35 15.87 -18.69
C LEU A 527 -6.55 15.70 -17.40
N MET A 528 -5.31 16.18 -17.38
CA MET A 528 -4.45 16.16 -16.21
C MET A 528 -4.99 17.05 -15.09
N ALA A 529 -5.61 18.20 -15.42
CA ALA A 529 -6.28 19.06 -14.45
C ALA A 529 -7.50 18.39 -13.80
N LEU A 530 -8.29 17.62 -14.58
CA LEU A 530 -9.36 16.79 -14.04
C LEU A 530 -8.82 15.73 -13.09
N CYS A 531 -7.70 15.09 -13.43
CA CYS A 531 -7.04 14.10 -12.56
C CYS A 531 -6.59 14.74 -11.23
N VAL A 532 -6.05 15.96 -11.25
CA VAL A 532 -5.67 16.70 -10.02
C VAL A 532 -6.90 17.01 -9.17
N THR A 533 -8.00 17.40 -9.79
CA THR A 533 -9.27 17.68 -9.09
C THR A 533 -9.81 16.42 -8.41
N LEU A 534 -9.84 15.30 -9.13
CA LEU A 534 -10.23 14.00 -8.57
C LEU A 534 -9.37 13.62 -7.37
N GLU A 535 -8.04 13.76 -7.44
CA GLU A 535 -7.18 13.41 -6.31
C GLU A 535 -7.46 14.25 -5.07
N LYS A 536 -7.81 15.52 -5.26
CA LYS A 536 -8.21 16.40 -4.16
C LYS A 536 -9.53 15.95 -3.55
N GLU A 537 -10.52 15.62 -4.37
CA GLU A 537 -11.82 15.09 -3.93
C GLU A 537 -11.67 13.75 -3.21
N ILE A 538 -10.90 12.80 -3.75
CA ILE A 538 -10.58 11.51 -3.11
C ILE A 538 -9.96 11.75 -1.74
N LYS A 539 -8.94 12.63 -1.65
CA LYS A 539 -8.28 12.95 -0.39
C LYS A 539 -9.25 13.54 0.64
N GLN A 540 -10.16 14.40 0.20
CA GLN A 540 -11.19 14.99 1.06
C GLN A 540 -12.20 13.92 1.52
N ASN A 541 -12.68 13.08 0.62
CA ASN A 541 -13.62 12.02 0.95
C ASN A 541 -13.01 10.99 1.92
N THR A 542 -11.77 10.55 1.68
CA THR A 542 -11.05 9.68 2.63
C THR A 542 -10.94 10.32 4.00
N ARG A 543 -10.64 11.63 4.08
CA ARG A 543 -10.56 12.35 5.34
C ARG A 543 -11.93 12.45 6.02
N LEU A 544 -12.99 12.71 5.26
CA LEU A 544 -14.36 12.79 5.79
C LEU A 544 -14.80 11.42 6.35
N VAL A 545 -14.56 10.34 5.62
CA VAL A 545 -14.84 8.97 6.08
C VAL A 545 -14.07 8.66 7.35
N GLN A 546 -12.79 9.05 7.45
CA GLN A 546 -12.00 8.89 8.67
C GLN A 546 -12.60 9.68 9.84
N GLN A 547 -13.04 10.92 9.62
CA GLN A 547 -13.66 11.76 10.63
C GLN A 547 -15.03 11.24 11.07
N LEU A 548 -15.86 10.79 10.13
CA LEU A 548 -17.15 10.16 10.40
C LEU A 548 -16.95 8.85 11.17
N MET A 549 -15.99 8.03 10.78
CA MET A 549 -15.64 6.82 11.52
C MET A 549 -15.22 7.15 12.95
N GLN A 550 -14.37 8.16 13.15
CA GLN A 550 -14.00 8.65 14.47
C GLN A 550 -15.21 9.19 15.25
N SER A 551 -16.14 9.88 14.59
CA SER A 551 -17.36 10.43 15.21
C SER A 551 -18.36 9.33 15.57
N CYS A 552 -18.59 8.34 14.70
CA CYS A 552 -19.48 7.21 14.97
C CYS A 552 -18.91 6.31 16.06
N LEU A 553 -17.59 6.05 16.04
CA LEU A 553 -16.92 5.40 17.17
C LEU A 553 -17.15 6.21 18.44
N ARG A 554 -16.89 7.52 18.39
CA ARG A 554 -17.12 8.41 19.53
C ARG A 554 -18.56 8.38 20.02
N GLU A 555 -19.58 8.47 19.17
CA GLU A 555 -21.00 8.45 19.54
C GLU A 555 -21.42 7.08 20.11
N VAL A 556 -20.90 5.99 19.56
CA VAL A 556 -21.09 4.62 20.09
C VAL A 556 -20.45 4.47 21.48
N PHE A 557 -19.38 5.20 21.78
CA PHE A 557 -18.70 5.21 23.08
C PHE A 557 -19.18 6.35 24.02
N GLU A 558 -19.79 7.42 23.51
CA GLU A 558 -20.37 8.55 24.28
C GLU A 558 -21.66 8.16 25.00
N GLY A 559 -22.27 7.03 24.63
CA GLY A 559 -23.39 6.43 25.36
C GLY A 559 -23.03 5.79 26.70
N GLU A 560 -21.75 5.63 27.04
CA GLU A 560 -21.28 5.12 28.34
C GLU A 560 -20.06 5.93 28.82
N GLU A 561 -20.31 6.85 29.76
CA GLU A 561 -19.39 7.56 30.67
C GLU A 561 -18.04 8.09 30.12
N ARG A 562 -18.06 9.40 29.88
CA ARG A 562 -16.94 10.26 29.53
C ARG A 562 -16.10 10.53 30.78
N ASN A 563 -14.90 9.94 30.89
CA ASN A 563 -13.70 10.57 31.50
C ASN A 563 -12.44 9.69 31.46
N GLU A 564 -12.54 8.36 31.32
CA GLU A 564 -11.33 7.49 31.33
C GLU A 564 -10.80 7.15 29.92
N ILE A 565 -11.65 7.20 28.89
CA ILE A 565 -11.31 6.70 27.54
C ILE A 565 -10.60 7.75 26.66
N GLU A 566 -10.76 9.06 26.94
CA GLU A 566 -10.12 10.12 26.16
C GLU A 566 -8.58 10.16 26.35
N GLU A 567 -8.05 9.67 27.48
CA GLU A 567 -6.59 9.50 27.68
C GLU A 567 -6.04 8.28 26.93
N GLU A 568 -6.74 7.14 26.91
CA GLU A 568 -6.27 5.93 26.23
C GLU A 568 -6.29 6.05 24.69
N ILE A 569 -7.31 6.71 24.12
CA ILE A 569 -7.41 6.90 22.66
C ILE A 569 -6.33 7.88 22.15
N ARG A 570 -5.99 8.89 22.95
CA ARG A 570 -4.94 9.85 22.59
C ARG A 570 -3.56 9.20 22.61
N MET A 571 -3.29 8.29 23.54
CA MET A 571 -2.04 7.51 23.57
C MET A 571 -1.93 6.46 22.45
N ALA A 572 -3.05 5.96 21.92
CA ALA A 572 -3.04 4.96 20.84
C ALA A 572 -2.94 5.55 19.43
N ALA A 573 -3.12 6.87 19.26
CA ALA A 573 -3.20 7.54 17.96
C ALA A 573 -1.97 8.39 17.58
N GLU A 574 -0.95 8.49 18.44
CA GLU A 574 0.31 9.14 18.08
C GLU A 574 1.30 8.13 17.46
N PRO A 575 1.90 8.41 16.29
CA PRO A 575 3.06 7.66 15.83
C PRO A 575 4.24 7.95 16.77
N GLU A 576 4.82 6.91 17.37
CA GLU A 576 6.10 7.01 18.11
C GLU A 576 7.22 7.45 17.16
N SER A 577 7.39 8.77 17.02
CA SER A 577 8.59 9.35 16.43
C SER A 577 8.95 10.68 17.07
N GLU A 578 8.91 10.82 18.40
CA GLU A 578 9.53 11.98 19.06
C GLU A 578 9.72 11.82 20.59
N TYR A 579 10.57 10.89 21.02
CA TYR A 579 11.25 10.99 22.33
C TYR A 579 12.72 10.55 22.21
N ARG A 580 13.48 11.29 21.40
CA ARG A 580 14.95 11.38 21.52
C ARG A 580 15.34 12.86 21.56
N ALA A 581 15.17 13.48 22.72
CA ALA A 581 16.04 14.52 23.27
C ALA A 581 15.31 15.12 24.47
N HIS A 582 16.05 15.25 25.58
CA HIS A 582 15.80 16.05 26.79
C HIS A 582 15.88 15.20 28.07
N GLY A 583 17.11 14.84 28.39
CA GLY A 583 17.52 14.30 29.68
C GLY A 583 19.00 14.62 29.92
N SER A 584 19.38 15.89 29.74
CA SER A 584 20.69 16.39 30.16
C SER A 584 20.46 17.50 31.17
N ILE A 585 20.42 17.13 32.46
CA ILE A 585 20.70 18.04 33.58
C ILE A 585 21.56 17.29 34.61
N LYS A 586 22.85 17.59 34.52
CA LYS A 586 23.86 17.82 35.57
C LYS A 586 23.60 17.38 37.03
N ASN A 587 24.65 16.71 37.53
CA ASN A 587 25.37 16.89 38.81
C ASN A 587 24.75 16.35 40.11
N LYS A 588 25.41 15.37 40.74
CA LYS A 588 26.42 15.58 41.82
C LYS A 588 26.97 14.24 42.34
N ASN A 589 28.26 14.31 42.71
CA ASN A 589 29.17 13.32 43.30
C ASN A 589 29.76 12.27 42.37
#